data_AF-A0AAN7ZZ84-F1
#
_entry.id   AF-A0AAN7ZZ84-F1
#
_cell.length_a   1.000
_cell.length_b   1.000
_cell.length_c   1.000
_cell.angle_alpha   90.00
_cell.angle_beta   90.00
_cell.angle_gamma   90.00
#
_symmetry.space_group_name_H-M   'P 1'
#
loop_
_entity.id
_entity.type
_entity.pdbx_description
1 polymer ?
#
loop_
_entity_poly.entity_id
_entity_poly.type
_entity_poly.pdbx_seq_one_letter_code
_entity_poly.pdbx_strand_id
1 'polypeptide(L)'
;MKYGTRNAPEEKDGKKEDTRQKTASRRGTERHKRWTAEEDMRMMRMRGLKKSWYEIKQAMPHRTFNSLANRARRLSPPSSKRFDYWSAEELATLMKLKAQNQPWQKIQKELPRHTLVACQWRWAVARRTDQDQPREQERSRPWTPAELERLRHLKQDLNVRFTDLPARLPGRTLSSIQNKYYVEFQTGLQGRQLWSTDDIARLEKVGREGEGRDHWANAASQFPGRSIKTLRNKWCVIREPDSKDSRWSSKAC
;
A
#
# COMPACT_ATOMS: atom_id res chain seq x y z
N MET A 1 45.17 -74.73 -19.64
CA MET A 1 44.10 -75.59 -19.07
C MET A 1 42.76 -74.94 -19.34
N LYS A 2 41.76 -75.78 -19.62
CA LYS A 2 40.47 -75.46 -20.22
C LYS A 2 39.41 -75.00 -19.19
N TYR A 3 38.33 -74.42 -19.74
CA TYR A 3 36.97 -74.21 -19.18
C TYR A 3 36.84 -73.12 -18.10
N GLY A 4 35.78 -72.31 -18.04
CA GLY A 4 34.52 -72.32 -18.77
C GLY A 4 33.59 -71.18 -18.35
N THR A 5 32.61 -70.93 -19.22
CA THR A 5 31.19 -70.61 -18.94
C THR A 5 30.79 -69.50 -17.97
N ARG A 6 30.24 -68.45 -18.59
CA ARG A 6 28.91 -67.84 -18.37
C ARG A 6 28.26 -68.03 -16.99
N ASN A 7 27.96 -66.91 -16.34
CA ASN A 7 26.70 -66.72 -15.62
C ASN A 7 26.17 -65.31 -15.88
N ALA A 8 24.95 -65.24 -16.40
CA ALA A 8 24.13 -64.04 -16.43
C ALA A 8 23.58 -63.74 -15.03
N PRO A 9 23.24 -62.48 -14.75
CA PRO A 9 21.94 -62.20 -14.17
C PRO A 9 21.24 -61.09 -14.97
N GLU A 10 20.08 -61.41 -15.52
CA GLU A 10 18.76 -61.00 -15.01
C GLU A 10 18.42 -59.53 -15.32
N GLU A 11 17.58 -59.37 -16.34
CA GLU A 11 16.64 -58.27 -16.46
C GLU A 11 15.94 -58.02 -15.12
N LYS A 12 16.10 -56.81 -14.58
CA LYS A 12 15.11 -56.23 -13.69
C LYS A 12 14.63 -54.92 -14.28
N ASP A 13 13.50 -55.05 -14.96
CA ASP A 13 12.54 -53.99 -15.20
C ASP A 13 12.22 -53.26 -13.89
N GLY A 14 12.85 -52.12 -13.70
CA GLY A 14 12.57 -51.18 -12.62
C GLY A 14 12.00 -49.90 -13.20
N LYS A 15 10.69 -49.86 -13.44
CA LYS A 15 9.93 -48.61 -13.64
C LYS A 15 10.29 -47.65 -12.50
N LYS A 16 11.04 -46.59 -12.81
CA LYS A 16 11.17 -45.43 -11.91
C LYS A 16 9.84 -44.68 -11.93
N GLU A 17 8.96 -45.03 -11.02
CA GLU A 17 7.87 -44.15 -10.58
C GLU A 17 8.50 -42.91 -9.95
N ASP A 18 8.64 -41.86 -10.76
CA ASP A 18 8.92 -40.49 -10.31
C ASP A 18 7.72 -40.03 -9.49
N THR A 19 7.70 -40.41 -8.21
CA THR A 19 6.81 -39.89 -7.19
C THR A 19 7.23 -38.45 -6.88
N ARG A 20 7.02 -37.58 -7.86
CA ARG A 20 7.02 -36.13 -7.70
C ARG A 20 5.76 -35.79 -6.93
N GLN A 21 5.80 -36.05 -5.62
CA GLN A 21 4.83 -35.56 -4.65
C GLN A 21 4.80 -34.03 -4.79
N LYS A 22 3.81 -33.56 -5.55
CA LYS A 22 3.39 -32.17 -5.64
C LYS A 22 2.98 -31.74 -4.23
N THR A 23 3.94 -31.22 -3.47
CA THR A 23 3.64 -30.56 -2.21
C THR A 23 2.78 -29.35 -2.52
N ALA A 24 1.52 -29.45 -2.10
CA ALA A 24 0.49 -28.44 -2.24
C ALA A 24 0.89 -27.17 -1.48
N SER A 25 1.68 -26.31 -2.13
CA SER A 25 1.99 -24.97 -1.67
C SER A 25 1.02 -23.99 -2.31
N ARG A 26 0.06 -23.51 -1.49
CA ARG A 26 -0.40 -22.11 -1.39
C ARG A 26 -1.70 -22.02 -0.56
N ARG A 27 -1.65 -22.50 0.69
CA ARG A 27 -2.49 -21.91 1.74
C ARG A 27 -1.76 -20.64 2.20
N GLY A 28 -2.47 -19.50 2.20
CA GLY A 28 -1.93 -18.22 2.61
C GLY A 28 -1.16 -18.37 3.92
N THR A 29 0.15 -18.09 3.87
CA THR A 29 1.02 -18.22 5.04
C THR A 29 0.37 -17.47 6.21
N GLU A 30 0.37 -18.07 7.40
CA GLU A 30 -0.14 -17.53 8.68
C GLU A 30 0.22 -16.06 8.95
N ARG A 31 1.25 -15.56 8.26
CA ARG A 31 1.80 -14.20 8.23
C ARG A 31 0.75 -13.09 8.03
N HIS A 32 -0.42 -13.38 7.45
CA HIS A 32 -1.48 -12.39 7.17
C HIS A 32 -2.79 -12.58 7.96
N LYS A 33 -2.78 -13.31 9.08
CA LYS A 33 -3.97 -13.36 9.96
C LYS A 33 -4.30 -11.96 10.53
N ARG A 34 -5.57 -11.59 10.64
CA ARG A 34 -6.01 -10.36 11.34
C ARG A 34 -5.57 -10.43 12.81
N TRP A 35 -5.36 -9.28 13.44
CA TRP A 35 -5.03 -9.19 14.87
C TRP A 35 -6.26 -9.50 15.72
N THR A 36 -6.12 -10.38 16.71
CA THR A 36 -7.19 -10.65 17.67
C THR A 36 -7.06 -9.77 18.92
N ALA A 37 -8.17 -9.58 19.65
CA ALA A 37 -8.15 -8.84 20.92
C ALA A 37 -7.23 -9.51 21.96
N GLU A 38 -7.16 -10.84 21.95
CA GLU A 38 -6.26 -11.62 22.82
C GLU A 38 -4.79 -11.35 22.52
N GLU A 39 -4.44 -11.30 21.23
CA GLU A 39 -3.09 -10.94 20.78
C GLU A 39 -2.71 -9.52 21.22
N ASP A 40 -3.64 -8.57 21.09
CA ASP A 40 -3.46 -7.20 21.53
C ASP A 40 -3.29 -7.11 23.05
N MET A 41 -4.13 -7.79 23.82
CA MET A 41 -4.02 -7.84 25.29
C MET A 41 -2.70 -8.46 25.74
N ARG A 42 -2.29 -9.57 25.12
CA ARG A 42 -1.01 -10.23 25.43
C ARG A 42 0.16 -9.31 25.11
N MET A 43 0.14 -8.65 23.95
CA MET A 43 1.17 -7.68 23.58
C MET A 43 1.23 -6.49 24.55
N MET A 44 0.08 -5.89 24.88
CA MET A 44 0.01 -4.74 25.79
C MET A 44 0.46 -5.12 27.20
N ARG A 45 0.11 -6.31 27.68
CA ARG A 45 0.60 -6.85 28.96
C ARG A 45 2.13 -6.97 28.97
N MET A 46 2.72 -7.59 27.95
CA MET A 46 4.17 -7.74 27.86
C MET A 46 4.88 -6.38 27.74
N ARG A 47 4.29 -5.41 27.03
CA ARG A 47 4.80 -4.04 26.96
C ARG A 47 4.71 -3.31 28.30
N GLY A 48 3.64 -3.51 29.06
CA GLY A 48 3.50 -3.01 30.43
C GLY A 48 4.58 -3.57 31.37
N LEU A 49 4.94 -4.84 31.20
CA LEU A 49 6.05 -5.50 31.91
C LEU A 49 7.45 -5.14 31.36
N LYS A 50 7.54 -4.15 30.45
CA LYS A 50 8.79 -3.71 29.80
C LYS A 50 9.60 -4.84 29.13
N LYS A 51 8.92 -5.90 28.66
CA LYS A 51 9.55 -7.00 27.94
C LYS A 51 10.16 -6.53 26.62
N SER A 52 11.28 -7.15 26.26
CA SER A 52 11.96 -6.90 24.99
C SER A 52 11.14 -7.40 23.81
N TRP A 53 11.38 -6.85 22.61
CA TRP A 53 10.74 -7.35 21.40
C TRP A 53 11.05 -8.82 21.12
N TYR A 54 12.21 -9.29 21.55
CA TYR A 54 12.62 -10.68 21.43
C TYR A 54 11.72 -11.60 22.27
N GLU A 55 11.50 -11.26 23.54
CA GLU A 55 10.59 -12.00 24.42
C GLU A 55 9.14 -11.97 23.88
N ILE A 56 8.68 -10.81 23.39
CA ILE A 56 7.35 -10.69 22.75
C ILE A 56 7.25 -11.58 21.51
N LYS A 57 8.32 -11.68 20.72
CA LYS A 57 8.39 -12.55 19.54
C LYS A 57 8.38 -14.03 19.90
N GLN A 58 9.00 -14.43 21.01
CA GLN A 58 8.94 -15.80 21.50
C GLN A 58 7.53 -16.15 21.97
N ALA A 59 6.82 -15.23 22.63
CA ALA A 59 5.44 -15.42 23.07
C ALA A 59 4.41 -15.39 21.93
N MET A 60 4.78 -14.85 20.76
CA MET A 60 3.91 -14.71 19.58
C MET A 60 4.68 -15.13 18.31
N PRO A 61 5.07 -16.42 18.19
CA PRO A 61 6.03 -16.87 17.19
C PRO A 61 5.50 -16.74 15.75
N HIS A 62 4.18 -16.75 15.56
CA HIS A 62 3.51 -16.59 14.28
C HIS A 62 3.49 -15.14 13.76
N ARG A 63 3.92 -14.15 14.56
CA ARG A 63 4.05 -12.75 14.15
C ARG A 63 5.50 -12.38 13.89
N THR A 64 5.74 -11.49 12.93
CA THR A 64 7.08 -10.94 12.66
C THR A 64 7.39 -9.77 13.60
N PHE A 65 8.67 -9.50 13.85
CA PHE A 65 9.11 -8.34 14.65
C PHE A 65 8.48 -7.02 14.19
N ASN A 66 8.49 -6.77 12.88
CA ASN A 66 7.90 -5.56 12.30
C ASN A 66 6.39 -5.49 12.52
N SER A 67 5.68 -6.63 12.43
CA SER A 67 4.24 -6.68 12.69
C SER A 67 3.92 -6.37 14.15
N LEU A 68 4.67 -6.97 15.09
CA LEU A 68 4.54 -6.71 16.54
C LEU A 68 4.78 -5.24 16.87
N ALA A 69 5.88 -4.65 16.37
CA ALA A 69 6.23 -3.25 16.63
C ALA A 69 5.21 -2.26 16.01
N ASN A 70 4.78 -2.52 14.78
CA ASN A 70 3.75 -1.71 14.11
C ASN A 70 2.41 -1.76 14.86
N ARG A 71 1.99 -2.94 15.30
CA ARG A 71 0.74 -3.11 16.02
C ARG A 71 0.79 -2.42 17.38
N ALA A 72 1.86 -2.62 18.16
CA ALA A 72 2.02 -1.97 19.45
C ALA A 72 1.98 -0.44 19.35
N ARG A 73 2.58 0.14 18.30
CA ARG A 73 2.52 1.59 18.05
C ARG A 73 1.08 2.06 17.82
N ARG A 74 0.26 1.25 17.14
CA ARG A 74 -1.16 1.57 16.86
C ARG A 74 -2.07 1.34 18.06
N LEU A 75 -1.73 0.39 18.93
CA LEU A 75 -2.47 0.11 20.17
C LEU A 75 -2.09 1.04 21.32
N SER A 76 -0.87 1.58 21.27
CA SER A 76 -0.46 2.62 22.20
C SER A 76 -1.42 3.81 22.02
N PRO A 77 -1.87 4.45 23.11
CA PRO A 77 -2.69 5.64 23.01
C PRO A 77 -2.00 6.61 22.06
N PRO A 78 -2.74 7.31 21.18
CA PRO A 78 -2.13 8.30 20.30
C PRO A 78 -1.33 9.22 21.20
N SER A 79 -0.01 9.21 21.06
CA SER A 79 0.81 10.14 21.81
C SER A 79 0.24 11.52 21.49
N SER A 80 -0.09 12.31 22.51
CA SER A 80 -0.56 13.70 22.39
C SER A 80 0.33 14.57 21.49
N LYS A 81 1.50 14.07 21.11
CA LYS A 81 2.33 14.50 20.01
C LYS A 81 1.71 14.17 18.64
N ARG A 82 0.57 14.79 18.30
CA ARG A 82 0.33 15.11 16.88
C ARG A 82 1.36 16.20 16.54
N PHE A 83 2.51 15.76 16.03
CA PHE A 83 3.68 16.57 15.66
C PHE A 83 3.42 17.59 14.51
N ASP A 84 2.18 17.76 14.08
CA ASP A 84 1.84 18.52 12.88
C ASP A 84 1.43 19.97 13.15
N TYR A 85 1.11 20.32 14.40
CA TYR A 85 0.72 21.70 14.72
C TYR A 85 1.94 22.50 15.17
N TRP A 86 2.37 23.43 14.32
CA TRP A 86 3.39 24.44 14.63
C TRP A 86 2.71 25.70 15.16
N SER A 87 3.01 26.10 16.39
CA SER A 87 2.55 27.40 16.88
C SER A 87 3.31 28.56 16.21
N ALA A 88 2.73 29.76 16.23
CA ALA A 88 3.40 30.96 15.74
C ALA A 88 4.72 31.22 16.50
N GLU A 89 4.75 30.94 17.80
CA GLU A 89 5.93 31.08 18.66
C GLU A 89 7.03 30.06 18.29
N GLU A 90 6.65 28.79 18.05
CA GLU A 90 7.58 27.75 17.62
C GLU A 90 8.19 28.08 16.26
N LEU A 91 7.39 28.67 15.35
CA LEU A 91 7.86 29.16 14.06
C LEU A 91 8.81 30.35 14.20
N ALA A 92 8.47 31.34 15.02
CA ALA A 92 9.34 32.48 15.30
C ALA A 92 10.67 32.03 15.90
N THR A 93 10.63 31.05 16.81
CA THR A 93 11.83 30.44 17.42
C THR A 93 12.67 29.71 16.38
N LEU A 94 12.05 28.89 15.53
CA LEU A 94 12.72 28.20 14.43
C LEU A 94 13.42 29.21 13.49
N MET A 95 12.72 30.27 13.10
CA MET A 95 13.24 31.31 12.22
C MET A 95 14.41 32.06 12.86
N LYS A 96 14.26 32.47 14.12
CA LYS A 96 15.30 33.17 14.88
C LYS A 96 16.58 32.33 15.01
N LEU A 97 16.44 31.08 15.44
CA LEU A 97 17.60 30.20 15.62
C LEU A 97 18.29 29.89 14.30
N LYS A 98 17.55 29.83 13.18
CA LYS A 98 18.16 29.67 11.87
C LYS A 98 18.77 30.93 11.29
N ALA A 99 18.22 32.10 11.55
CA ALA A 99 18.87 33.37 11.22
C ALA A 99 20.23 33.51 11.95
N GLN A 100 20.33 32.97 13.17
CA GLN A 100 21.57 32.88 13.95
C GLN A 100 22.49 31.72 13.52
N ASN A 101 22.22 31.07 12.39
CA ASN A 101 22.96 29.94 11.83
C ASN A 101 23.20 28.78 12.81
N GLN A 102 22.27 28.53 13.74
CA GLN A 102 22.42 27.46 14.72
C GLN A 102 22.32 26.06 14.06
N PRO A 103 23.06 25.06 14.58
CA PRO A 103 22.99 23.69 14.10
C PRO A 103 21.62 23.08 14.43
N TRP A 104 21.13 22.20 13.55
CA TRP A 104 19.79 21.61 13.67
C TRP A 104 19.55 20.86 14.98
N GLN A 105 20.59 20.24 15.52
CA GLN A 105 20.56 19.52 16.79
C GLN A 105 20.25 20.46 17.96
N LYS A 106 20.79 21.69 17.95
CA LYS A 106 20.47 22.69 18.97
C LYS A 106 19.06 23.22 18.80
N ILE A 107 18.63 23.46 17.56
CA ILE A 107 17.26 23.88 17.25
C ILE A 107 16.23 22.85 17.73
N GLN A 108 16.51 21.57 17.55
CA GLN A 108 15.64 20.49 18.01
C GLN A 108 15.61 20.37 19.55
N LYS A 109 16.67 20.77 20.26
CA LYS A 109 16.65 20.87 21.73
C LYS A 109 15.73 21.99 22.21
N GLU A 110 15.74 23.13 21.53
CA GLU A 110 14.86 24.28 21.82
C GLU A 110 13.40 24.03 21.41
N LEU A 111 13.18 23.13 20.44
CA LEU A 111 11.86 22.73 19.94
C LEU A 111 11.62 21.23 20.20
N PRO A 112 11.57 20.77 21.47
CA PRO A 112 11.55 19.34 21.81
C PRO A 112 10.25 18.64 21.40
N ARG A 113 9.20 19.42 21.09
CA ARG A 113 7.95 18.93 20.53
C ARG A 113 8.06 18.52 19.07
N HIS A 114 9.14 18.90 18.37
CA HIS A 114 9.35 18.64 16.95
C HIS A 114 10.57 17.75 16.73
N THR A 115 10.51 16.88 15.73
CA THR A 115 11.67 16.08 15.33
C THR A 115 12.65 16.95 14.53
N LEU A 116 13.92 16.56 14.47
CA LEU A 116 14.92 17.26 13.66
C LEU A 116 14.49 17.37 12.19
N VAL A 117 13.91 16.30 11.65
CA VAL A 117 13.37 16.27 10.28
C VAL A 117 12.20 17.24 10.12
N ALA A 118 11.30 17.32 11.11
CA ALA A 118 10.20 18.28 11.09
C ALA A 118 10.70 19.73 11.09
N CYS A 119 11.71 20.06 11.91
CA CYS A 119 12.33 21.39 11.92
C CYS A 119 12.96 21.75 10.57
N GLN A 120 13.68 20.80 9.96
CA GLN A 120 14.30 20.97 8.64
C GLN A 120 13.25 21.21 7.54
N TRP A 121 12.23 20.36 7.49
CA TRP A 121 11.15 20.47 6.51
C TRP A 121 10.37 21.76 6.70
N ARG A 122 10.04 22.13 7.94
CA ARG A 122 9.30 23.36 8.22
C ARG A 122 10.08 24.60 7.83
N TRP A 123 11.38 24.64 8.11
CA TRP A 123 12.25 25.72 7.64
C TRP A 123 12.33 25.78 6.12
N ALA A 124 12.47 24.61 5.46
CA ALA A 124 12.51 24.54 4.01
C ALA A 124 11.20 25.04 3.38
N VAL A 125 10.05 24.75 3.98
CA VAL A 125 8.74 25.28 3.55
C VAL A 125 8.62 26.77 3.84
N ALA A 126 8.99 27.23 5.03
CA ALA A 126 8.90 28.64 5.41
C ALA A 126 9.82 29.56 4.59
N ARG A 127 10.89 29.00 4.03
CA ARG A 127 11.81 29.69 3.11
C ARG A 127 11.39 29.66 1.65
N ARG A 128 10.35 28.92 1.29
CA ARG A 128 9.70 29.09 -0.02
C ARG A 128 9.04 30.47 0.02
N THR A 129 9.78 31.45 -0.45
CA THR A 129 9.34 32.85 -0.55
C THR A 129 8.24 32.96 -1.61
N ASP A 130 7.63 34.14 -1.74
CA ASP A 130 6.72 34.46 -2.86
C ASP A 130 7.34 34.20 -4.25
N GLN A 131 8.67 34.05 -4.37
CA GLN A 131 9.33 33.59 -5.61
C GLN A 131 9.07 32.13 -5.95
N ASP A 132 8.73 31.27 -4.99
CA ASP A 132 8.33 29.88 -5.23
C ASP A 132 6.80 29.71 -5.43
N GLN A 133 5.99 30.74 -5.11
CA GLN A 133 4.55 30.74 -5.42
C GLN A 133 4.27 30.50 -6.92
N PRO A 134 4.97 31.11 -7.89
CA PRO A 134 4.80 30.83 -9.31
C PRO A 134 5.00 29.35 -9.65
N ARG A 135 6.01 28.70 -9.04
CA ARG A 135 6.28 27.27 -9.25
C ARG A 135 5.21 26.36 -8.64
N GLU A 136 4.63 26.75 -7.52
CA GLU A 136 3.52 26.01 -6.89
C GLU A 136 2.21 26.22 -7.65
N GLN A 137 1.95 27.44 -8.12
CA GLN A 137 0.85 27.76 -9.03
C GLN A 137 0.98 26.97 -10.34
N GLU A 138 2.18 26.86 -10.93
CA GLU A 138 2.43 26.02 -12.10
C GLU A 138 2.21 24.52 -11.83
N ARG A 139 2.57 24.03 -10.65
CA ARG A 139 2.32 22.62 -10.26
C ARG A 139 0.84 22.34 -10.04
N SER A 140 0.10 23.31 -9.52
CA SER A 140 -1.34 23.25 -9.25
C SER A 140 -2.19 23.61 -10.47
N ARG A 141 -1.58 24.12 -11.55
CA ARG A 141 -2.31 24.57 -12.74
C ARG A 141 -3.18 23.44 -13.31
N PRO A 142 -4.42 23.70 -13.73
CA PRO A 142 -5.25 22.70 -14.40
C PRO A 142 -4.54 22.11 -15.62
N TRP A 143 -4.82 20.85 -15.95
CA TRP A 143 -4.32 20.23 -17.18
C TRP A 143 -5.04 20.79 -18.39
N THR A 144 -4.28 21.29 -19.35
CA THR A 144 -4.84 21.79 -20.61
C THR A 144 -5.13 20.64 -21.57
N PRO A 145 -6.11 20.78 -22.48
CA PRO A 145 -6.38 19.76 -23.51
C PRO A 145 -5.14 19.43 -24.36
N ALA A 146 -4.30 20.43 -24.67
CA ALA A 146 -3.06 20.23 -25.43
C ALA A 146 -2.02 19.40 -24.66
N GLU A 147 -1.89 19.61 -23.35
CA GLU A 147 -1.02 18.77 -22.50
C GLU A 147 -1.54 17.33 -22.42
N LEU A 148 -2.86 17.15 -22.40
CA LEU A 148 -3.50 15.83 -22.38
C LEU A 148 -3.28 15.08 -23.69
N GLU A 149 -3.46 15.75 -24.84
CA GLU A 149 -3.19 15.14 -26.14
C GLU A 149 -1.72 14.74 -26.27
N ARG A 150 -0.82 15.62 -25.82
CA ARG A 150 0.62 15.33 -25.79
C ARG A 150 0.95 14.15 -24.87
N LEU A 151 0.33 14.09 -23.69
CA LEU A 151 0.50 12.97 -22.76
C LEU A 151 -0.03 11.65 -23.37
N ARG A 152 -1.16 11.70 -24.07
CA ARG A 152 -1.73 10.56 -24.81
C ARG A 152 -0.75 10.07 -25.87
N HIS A 153 -0.32 10.94 -26.79
CA HIS A 153 0.60 10.59 -27.87
C HIS A 153 1.94 10.02 -27.35
N LEU A 154 2.53 10.66 -26.33
CA LEU A 154 3.78 10.19 -25.73
C LEU A 154 3.66 8.79 -25.11
N LYS A 155 2.47 8.42 -24.61
CA LYS A 155 2.27 7.15 -23.91
C LYS A 155 1.67 6.04 -24.77
N GLN A 156 0.69 6.36 -25.61
CA GLN A 156 0.00 5.38 -26.44
C GLN A 156 0.75 5.11 -27.73
N ASP A 157 1.26 6.16 -28.39
CA ASP A 157 1.87 6.02 -29.72
C ASP A 157 3.37 5.77 -29.63
N LEU A 158 4.05 6.47 -28.71
CA LEU A 158 5.51 6.39 -28.55
C LEU A 158 5.98 5.53 -27.37
N ASN A 159 5.06 5.09 -26.50
CA ASN A 159 5.33 4.29 -25.30
C ASN A 159 6.52 4.80 -24.44
N VAL A 160 6.62 6.12 -24.29
CA VAL A 160 7.72 6.75 -23.54
C VAL A 160 7.63 6.38 -22.06
N ARG A 161 8.77 6.07 -21.42
CA ARG A 161 8.78 5.75 -19.98
C ARG A 161 8.39 6.98 -19.16
N PHE A 162 7.70 6.75 -18.03
CA PHE A 162 7.26 7.85 -17.18
C PHE A 162 8.39 8.74 -16.69
N THR A 163 9.58 8.17 -16.43
CA THR A 163 10.78 8.89 -16.00
C THR A 163 11.21 9.96 -16.98
N ASP A 164 10.89 9.79 -18.26
CA ASP A 164 11.36 10.65 -19.34
C ASP A 164 10.30 11.70 -19.74
N LEU A 165 9.07 11.58 -19.20
CA LEU A 165 7.97 12.49 -19.49
C LEU A 165 8.10 13.91 -18.90
N PRO A 166 8.67 14.13 -17.69
CA PRO A 166 8.84 15.47 -17.16
C PRO A 166 9.65 16.41 -18.08
N ALA A 167 10.62 15.86 -18.82
CA ALA A 167 11.39 16.61 -19.81
C ALA A 167 10.56 17.02 -21.03
N ARG A 168 9.47 16.30 -21.33
CA ARG A 168 8.59 16.52 -22.50
C ARG A 168 7.30 17.25 -22.15
N LEU A 169 6.98 17.37 -20.85
CA LEU A 169 5.84 18.09 -20.27
C LEU A 169 6.34 19.08 -19.20
N PRO A 170 6.98 20.19 -19.61
CA PRO A 170 7.55 21.15 -18.67
C PRO A 170 6.47 21.75 -17.76
N GLY A 171 6.81 21.92 -16.49
CA GLY A 171 5.88 22.36 -15.44
C GLY A 171 5.08 21.22 -14.79
N ARG A 172 5.22 19.98 -15.25
CA ARG A 172 4.58 18.80 -14.63
C ARG A 172 5.59 17.91 -13.93
N THR A 173 5.25 17.49 -12.71
CA THR A 173 6.05 16.50 -11.97
C THR A 173 5.71 15.09 -12.41
N LEU A 174 6.66 14.16 -12.25
CA LEU A 174 6.45 12.73 -12.53
C LEU A 174 5.16 12.19 -11.90
N SER A 175 4.93 12.49 -10.62
CA SER A 175 3.73 12.06 -9.89
C SER A 175 2.44 12.66 -10.44
N SER A 176 2.46 13.94 -10.85
CA SER A 176 1.30 14.60 -11.47
C SER A 176 0.97 13.96 -12.82
N ILE A 177 1.99 13.70 -13.64
CA ILE A 177 1.85 13.04 -14.95
C ILE A 177 1.30 11.61 -14.78
N GLN A 178 1.86 10.84 -13.85
CA GLN A 178 1.37 9.49 -13.54
C GLN A 178 -0.09 9.53 -13.10
N ASN A 179 -0.41 10.31 -12.09
CA ASN A 179 -1.78 10.43 -11.58
C ASN A 179 -2.75 10.83 -12.68
N LYS A 180 -2.41 11.84 -13.49
CA LYS A 180 -3.27 12.28 -14.59
C LYS A 180 -3.42 11.21 -15.66
N TYR A 181 -2.34 10.54 -16.04
CA TYR A 181 -2.41 9.45 -17.02
C TYR A 181 -3.31 8.31 -16.56
N TYR A 182 -3.14 7.89 -15.30
CA TYR A 182 -3.96 6.85 -14.69
C TYR A 182 -5.44 7.27 -14.63
N VAL A 183 -5.72 8.53 -14.29
CA VAL A 183 -7.08 9.07 -14.16
C VAL A 183 -7.77 9.37 -15.49
N GLU A 184 -7.06 9.74 -16.55
CA GLU A 184 -7.68 10.16 -17.82
C GLU A 184 -7.67 9.07 -18.89
N PHE A 185 -6.58 8.31 -19.00
CA PHE A 185 -6.37 7.40 -20.13
C PHE A 185 -6.41 5.94 -19.72
N GLN A 186 -6.15 5.66 -18.45
CA GLN A 186 -6.34 4.33 -17.89
C GLN A 186 -7.63 4.19 -17.11
N THR A 187 -8.49 5.20 -16.95
CA THR A 187 -9.80 5.02 -16.30
C THR A 187 -10.85 4.27 -17.11
N GLY A 188 -10.52 3.85 -18.35
CA GLY A 188 -11.19 2.70 -18.99
C GLY A 188 -10.88 1.35 -18.30
N LEU A 189 -9.85 1.32 -17.44
CA LEU A 189 -9.36 0.21 -16.65
C LEU A 189 -9.03 0.71 -15.23
N GLN A 190 -10.00 0.61 -14.32
CA GLN A 190 -9.86 0.85 -12.87
C GLN A 190 -9.89 2.33 -12.44
N GLY A 191 -11.09 2.84 -12.10
CA GLY A 191 -11.14 3.95 -11.15
C GLY A 191 -12.49 4.64 -10.96
N ARG A 192 -13.18 5.00 -12.05
CA ARG A 192 -14.40 5.83 -11.95
C ARG A 192 -15.40 5.62 -13.08
N GLN A 193 -15.47 4.44 -13.70
CA GLN A 193 -16.66 4.15 -14.48
C GLN A 193 -17.85 4.18 -13.48
N LEU A 194 -18.85 5.02 -13.76
CA LEU A 194 -20.06 5.08 -12.95
C LEU A 194 -20.72 3.70 -12.98
N TRP A 195 -21.27 3.26 -11.84
CA TRP A 195 -22.03 2.02 -11.81
C TRP A 195 -23.37 2.30 -12.50
N SER A 196 -23.58 1.72 -13.68
CA SER A 196 -24.90 1.78 -14.31
C SER A 196 -25.91 0.99 -13.49
N THR A 197 -27.20 1.27 -13.69
CA THR A 197 -28.29 0.47 -13.11
C THR A 197 -28.13 -1.01 -13.45
N ASP A 198 -27.72 -1.32 -14.67
CA ASP A 198 -27.50 -2.69 -15.14
C ASP A 198 -26.27 -3.33 -14.48
N ASP A 199 -25.19 -2.56 -14.26
CA ASP A 199 -24.03 -3.04 -13.52
C ASP A 199 -24.39 -3.35 -12.06
N ILE A 200 -25.26 -2.53 -11.45
CA ILE A 200 -25.74 -2.73 -10.08
C ILE A 200 -26.62 -3.98 -10.02
N ALA A 201 -27.56 -4.15 -10.94
CA ALA A 201 -28.43 -5.32 -11.00
C ALA A 201 -27.63 -6.62 -11.22
N ARG A 202 -26.63 -6.59 -12.13
CA ARG A 202 -25.70 -7.72 -12.31
C ARG A 202 -24.90 -8.00 -11.04
N LEU A 203 -24.41 -6.96 -10.38
CA LEU A 203 -23.62 -7.12 -9.16
C LEU A 203 -24.46 -7.66 -8.01
N GLU A 204 -25.72 -7.27 -7.93
CA GLU A 204 -26.68 -7.80 -6.97
C GLU A 204 -26.97 -9.28 -7.19
N LYS A 205 -27.20 -9.67 -8.44
CA LYS A 205 -27.43 -11.07 -8.81
C LYS A 205 -26.22 -11.92 -8.42
N VAL A 206 -25.04 -11.52 -8.90
CA VAL A 206 -23.78 -12.23 -8.65
C VAL A 206 -23.46 -12.26 -7.14
N GLY A 207 -23.65 -11.16 -6.43
CA GLY A 207 -23.39 -11.08 -4.99
C GLY A 207 -24.32 -11.93 -4.11
N ARG A 208 -25.56 -12.18 -4.55
CA ARG A 208 -26.52 -13.06 -3.85
C ARG A 208 -26.31 -14.54 -4.15
N GLU A 209 -25.97 -14.87 -5.40
CA GLU A 209 -25.76 -16.24 -5.87
C GLU A 209 -24.33 -16.76 -5.58
N GLY A 210 -23.47 -15.90 -5.05
CA GLY A 210 -22.05 -16.14 -4.91
C GLY A 210 -21.63 -16.87 -3.65
N GLU A 211 -21.03 -18.05 -3.81
CA GLU A 211 -20.40 -18.80 -2.72
C GLU A 211 -18.96 -19.20 -3.02
N GLY A 212 -18.12 -19.26 -1.97
CA GLY A 212 -16.74 -19.73 -2.07
C GLY A 212 -15.69 -18.64 -2.33
N ARG A 213 -14.42 -19.06 -2.29
CA ARG A 213 -13.24 -18.15 -2.29
C ARG A 213 -12.99 -17.47 -3.64
N ASP A 214 -13.32 -18.14 -4.72
CA ASP A 214 -13.03 -17.70 -6.09
C ASP A 214 -14.24 -17.05 -6.77
N HIS A 215 -15.37 -16.95 -6.08
CA HIS A 215 -16.61 -16.37 -6.60
C HIS A 215 -16.40 -14.98 -7.23
N TRP A 216 -15.68 -14.09 -6.54
CA TRP A 216 -15.42 -12.75 -7.07
C TRP A 216 -14.44 -12.72 -8.25
N ALA A 217 -13.56 -13.72 -8.35
CA ALA A 217 -12.68 -13.86 -9.50
C ALA A 217 -13.48 -14.29 -10.74
N ASN A 218 -14.44 -15.21 -10.57
CA ASN A 218 -15.37 -15.60 -11.62
C ASN A 218 -16.31 -14.44 -11.99
N ALA A 219 -16.82 -13.71 -11.00
CA ALA A 219 -17.62 -12.52 -11.21
C ALA A 219 -16.90 -11.47 -12.05
N ALA A 220 -15.59 -11.26 -11.80
CA ALA A 220 -14.82 -10.25 -12.52
C ALA A 220 -14.77 -10.46 -14.04
N SER A 221 -14.95 -11.71 -14.52
CA SER A 221 -15.09 -11.97 -15.97
C SER A 221 -16.32 -11.31 -16.60
N GLN A 222 -17.37 -11.05 -15.81
CA GLN A 222 -18.63 -10.43 -16.25
C GLN A 222 -18.61 -8.89 -16.14
N PHE A 223 -17.55 -8.31 -15.58
CA PHE A 223 -17.40 -6.87 -15.40
C PHE A 223 -16.09 -6.40 -16.04
N PRO A 224 -16.01 -6.30 -17.38
CA PRO A 224 -14.81 -5.85 -18.07
C PRO A 224 -14.40 -4.47 -17.55
N GLY A 225 -13.12 -4.31 -17.22
CA GLY A 225 -12.60 -3.06 -16.67
C GLY A 225 -12.77 -2.88 -15.15
N ARG A 226 -13.42 -3.81 -14.44
CA ARG A 226 -13.59 -3.78 -12.98
C ARG A 226 -12.70 -4.81 -12.29
N SER A 227 -12.01 -4.39 -11.24
CA SER A 227 -11.22 -5.32 -10.41
C SER A 227 -12.13 -6.06 -9.42
N ILE A 228 -11.68 -7.24 -8.98
CA ILE A 228 -12.28 -8.00 -7.87
C ILE A 228 -12.50 -7.11 -6.64
N LYS A 229 -11.54 -6.25 -6.32
CA LYS A 229 -11.61 -5.31 -5.20
C LYS A 229 -12.73 -4.27 -5.39
N THR A 230 -12.91 -3.78 -6.61
CA THR A 230 -13.96 -2.81 -6.96
C THR A 230 -15.35 -3.42 -6.82
N LEU A 231 -15.53 -4.68 -7.25
CA LEU A 231 -16.78 -5.44 -7.12
C LEU A 231 -17.16 -5.65 -5.66
N ARG A 232 -16.22 -6.16 -4.84
CA ARG A 232 -16.44 -6.39 -3.40
C ARG A 232 -16.81 -5.10 -2.67
N ASN A 233 -16.06 -4.03 -2.88
CA ASN A 233 -16.32 -2.75 -2.25
C ASN A 233 -17.71 -2.20 -2.59
N LYS A 234 -18.13 -2.32 -3.86
CA LYS A 234 -19.47 -1.89 -4.27
C LYS A 234 -20.56 -2.78 -3.70
N TRP A 235 -20.36 -4.10 -3.66
CA TRP A 235 -21.31 -5.04 -3.07
C TRP A 235 -21.53 -4.79 -1.58
N CYS A 236 -20.48 -4.48 -0.81
CA CYS A 236 -20.62 -4.09 0.59
C CYS A 236 -21.56 -2.88 0.77
N VAL A 237 -21.44 -1.87 -0.11
CA VAL A 237 -22.30 -0.67 -0.07
C VAL A 237 -23.75 -1.00 -0.45
N ILE A 238 -23.97 -1.88 -1.43
CA ILE A 238 -25.32 -2.29 -1.85
C ILE A 238 -26.00 -3.12 -0.76
N ARG A 239 -25.27 -4.03 -0.12
CA ARG A 239 -25.80 -4.93 0.92
C ARG A 239 -26.06 -4.21 2.26
N GLU A 240 -25.26 -3.20 2.58
CA GLU A 240 -25.33 -2.45 3.84
C GLU A 240 -25.40 -0.93 3.58
N PRO A 241 -26.52 -0.42 3.05
CA PRO A 241 -26.63 0.98 2.62
C PRO A 241 -26.51 2.00 3.76
N ASP A 242 -26.77 1.58 5.02
CA ASP A 242 -26.76 2.45 6.20
C ASP A 242 -25.46 2.39 7.02
N SER A 243 -24.43 1.69 6.52
CA SER A 243 -23.14 1.57 7.20
C SER A 243 -22.30 2.85 6.99
N LYS A 244 -22.59 3.89 7.76
CA LYS A 244 -21.78 5.12 7.88
C LYS A 244 -20.42 4.90 8.58
N ASP A 245 -19.81 3.73 8.42
CA ASP A 245 -18.45 3.49 8.91
C ASP A 245 -17.58 2.95 7.78
N SER A 246 -16.91 3.89 7.09
CA SER A 246 -15.78 3.62 6.17
C SER A 246 -14.54 3.09 6.89
N ARG A 247 -14.73 2.41 8.02
CA ARG A 247 -13.71 1.86 8.89
C ARG A 247 -13.94 0.36 9.09
N TRP A 248 -13.71 -0.39 8.01
CA TRP A 248 -13.35 -1.82 8.03
C TRP A 248 -14.20 -2.69 8.98
N SER A 249 -15.45 -2.95 8.61
CA SER A 249 -16.22 -4.08 9.14
C SER A 249 -15.47 -5.39 8.85
N SER A 250 -15.15 -6.15 9.90
CA SER A 250 -14.38 -7.41 9.82
C SER A 250 -15.23 -8.63 9.51
N LYS A 251 -16.48 -8.46 9.08
CA LYS A 251 -17.31 -9.57 8.61
C LYS A 251 -17.04 -9.80 7.12
N ALA A 252 -16.30 -10.88 6.88
CA ALA A 252 -16.02 -11.57 5.62
C ALA A 252 -16.62 -10.95 4.33
N CYS A 253 -15.71 -10.47 3.47
CA CYS A 253 -15.83 -10.35 2.02
C CYS A 253 -14.48 -10.75 1.39
#